data_AF-A0A815R6A5-F1
#
_entry.id   AF-A0A815R6A5-F1
#
_cell.length_a   1.000
_cell.length_b   1.000
_cell.length_c   1.000
_cell.angle_alpha   90.00
_cell.angle_beta   90.00
_cell.angle_gamma   90.00
#
_symmetry.space_group_name_H-M   'P 1'
#
loop_
_entity.id
_entity.type
_entity.pdbx_description
1 polymer ?
#
loop_
_entity_poly.entity_id
_entity_poly.type
_entity_poly.pdbx_seq_one_letter_code
_entity_poly.pdbx_strand_id
1 'polypeptide(L)'
;MHHSSSMVIQLLVLFSIVGPRTFALQATDFYVHDLPLLPKGASSIRMHAGLLPVNPQHHGSLFFWHFEKKYPSDKLRTVIWLNGGPGCSSLIGALVEIGPFRFQDENTMIENDGSWHLYTNLLFVDQPVGTGFSTIDTDSFIHELDEMANQFLSFLDQYIKIFPELLENDVYLAGESYAGQYIPYIAKAILEQRSALKLCGLLIGNGRIDPVTKYKSYLPFAVGNNLVVENSEIYDRINIQAKQCEDALSKQVHVSEEACYRILDQIIENGAMNNHHRQNQKEIGRQSYVSMPDLTCVDKMLCQA
;
A
#
# COMPACT_ATOMS: atom_id res chain seq x y z
N MET A 1 -86.56 -25.97 12.75
CA MET A 1 -85.58 -26.31 13.80
C MET A 1 -84.23 -26.40 13.15
N HIS A 2 -83.44 -25.32 13.20
CA HIS A 2 -82.08 -25.27 12.67
C HIS A 2 -81.11 -25.82 13.72
N HIS A 3 -80.31 -26.81 13.37
CA HIS A 3 -79.08 -27.14 14.09
C HIS A 3 -77.91 -26.51 13.34
N SER A 4 -77.24 -25.57 14.01
CA SER A 4 -76.03 -24.91 13.54
C SER A 4 -74.86 -25.55 14.29
N SER A 5 -74.05 -26.35 13.59
CA SER A 5 -72.77 -26.83 14.08
C SER A 5 -71.71 -25.82 13.68
N SER A 6 -71.21 -25.05 14.66
CA SER A 6 -70.12 -24.10 14.48
C SER A 6 -68.79 -24.87 14.49
N MET A 7 -68.14 -24.97 13.33
CA MET A 7 -66.78 -25.52 13.19
C MET A 7 -65.79 -24.35 13.26
N VAL A 8 -65.10 -24.23 14.40
CA VAL A 8 -64.05 -23.21 14.58
C VAL A 8 -62.79 -23.69 13.86
N ILE A 9 -62.46 -23.06 12.72
CA ILE A 9 -61.18 -23.25 12.04
C ILE A 9 -60.15 -22.35 12.76
N GLN A 10 -59.28 -22.94 13.58
CA GLN A 10 -58.10 -22.25 14.09
C GLN A 10 -57.06 -22.14 12.97
N LEU A 11 -56.88 -20.93 12.42
CA LEU A 11 -55.73 -20.58 11.60
C LEU A 11 -54.50 -20.46 12.50
N LEU A 12 -53.63 -21.46 12.49
CA LEU A 12 -52.27 -21.35 13.02
C LEU A 12 -51.43 -20.52 12.05
N VAL A 13 -51.28 -19.22 12.34
CA VAL A 13 -50.31 -18.36 11.67
C VAL A 13 -48.93 -18.72 12.20
N LEU A 14 -48.17 -19.49 11.44
CA LEU A 14 -46.74 -19.67 11.64
C LEU A 14 -46.05 -18.34 11.33
N PHE A 15 -45.81 -17.52 12.35
CA PHE A 15 -44.83 -16.46 12.27
C PHE A 15 -43.45 -17.11 12.16
N SER A 16 -42.95 -17.27 10.94
CA SER A 16 -41.52 -17.46 10.72
C SER A 16 -40.82 -16.22 11.27
N ILE A 17 -40.08 -16.39 12.36
CA ILE A 17 -39.18 -15.37 12.89
C ILE A 17 -38.09 -15.19 11.83
N VAL A 18 -38.30 -14.25 10.90
CA VAL A 18 -37.23 -13.75 10.04
C VAL A 18 -36.38 -12.88 10.93
N GLY A 19 -35.34 -13.47 11.53
CA GLY A 19 -34.27 -12.69 12.14
C GLY A 19 -33.70 -11.71 11.12
N PRO A 20 -33.05 -10.61 11.55
CA PRO A 20 -32.44 -9.66 10.62
C PRO A 20 -31.51 -10.42 9.68
N ARG A 21 -31.85 -10.43 8.37
CA ARG A 21 -30.95 -10.91 7.33
C ARG A 21 -29.79 -9.92 7.29
N THR A 22 -28.68 -10.26 7.91
CA THR A 22 -27.40 -9.65 7.59
C THR A 22 -27.09 -10.05 6.14
N PHE A 23 -27.25 -9.11 5.21
CA PHE A 23 -26.77 -9.32 3.85
C PHE A 23 -25.24 -9.42 3.90
N ALA A 24 -24.70 -10.54 3.44
CA ALA A 24 -23.27 -10.66 3.23
C ALA A 24 -22.87 -9.75 2.06
N LEU A 25 -21.82 -8.95 2.25
CA LEU A 25 -21.26 -8.11 1.19
C LEU A 25 -20.80 -8.97 0.01
N GLN A 26 -21.05 -8.49 -1.20
CA GLN A 26 -20.68 -9.16 -2.45
C GLN A 26 -19.77 -8.27 -3.29
N ALA A 27 -19.01 -8.88 -4.22
CA ALA A 27 -18.11 -8.13 -5.11
C ALA A 27 -18.83 -6.97 -5.83
N THR A 28 -20.10 -7.16 -6.22
CA THR A 28 -20.91 -6.13 -6.89
C THR A 28 -21.14 -4.88 -6.05
N ASP A 29 -21.13 -4.98 -4.72
CA ASP A 29 -21.30 -3.84 -3.82
C ASP A 29 -20.08 -2.89 -3.87
N PHE A 30 -18.94 -3.39 -4.36
CA PHE A 30 -17.70 -2.65 -4.49
C PHE A 30 -17.40 -2.24 -5.92
N TYR A 31 -18.24 -2.57 -6.90
CA TYR A 31 -17.97 -2.32 -8.32
C TYR A 31 -17.91 -0.82 -8.61
N VAL A 32 -16.82 -0.37 -9.25
CA VAL A 32 -16.66 1.02 -9.67
C VAL A 32 -17.20 1.18 -11.09
N HIS A 33 -18.33 1.89 -11.22
CA HIS A 33 -19.02 2.07 -12.50
C HIS A 33 -18.31 3.06 -13.44
N ASP A 34 -17.86 4.17 -12.88
CA ASP A 34 -17.22 5.25 -13.63
C ASP A 34 -16.18 5.93 -12.73
N LEU A 35 -15.09 6.41 -13.33
CA LEU A 35 -14.14 7.29 -12.65
C LEU A 35 -14.32 8.72 -13.17
N PRO A 36 -14.36 9.73 -12.28
CA PRO A 36 -14.30 11.10 -12.73
C PRO A 36 -12.99 11.32 -13.51
N LEU A 37 -13.04 12.18 -14.53
CA LEU A 37 -11.90 12.55 -15.39
C LEU A 37 -11.43 11.45 -16.38
N LEU A 38 -11.97 10.22 -16.31
CA LEU A 38 -11.81 9.24 -17.38
C LEU A 38 -12.92 9.47 -18.42
N PRO A 39 -12.61 9.74 -19.70
CA PRO A 39 -13.64 9.94 -20.71
C PRO A 39 -14.56 8.71 -20.82
N LYS A 40 -15.87 8.93 -20.93
CA LYS A 40 -16.85 7.84 -21.00
C LYS A 40 -16.53 6.88 -22.15
N GLY A 41 -16.46 5.60 -21.85
CA GLY A 41 -16.12 4.55 -22.82
C GLY A 41 -14.63 4.48 -23.19
N ALA A 42 -13.76 5.28 -22.56
CA ALA A 42 -12.31 5.20 -22.80
C ALA A 42 -11.66 3.95 -22.19
N SER A 43 -12.34 3.28 -21.26
CA SER A 43 -11.84 2.07 -20.62
C SER A 43 -12.94 1.04 -20.42
N SER A 44 -12.56 -0.24 -20.52
CA SER A 44 -13.40 -1.38 -20.15
C SER A 44 -12.81 -2.16 -18.97
N ILE A 45 -11.89 -1.56 -18.20
CA ILE A 45 -11.24 -2.21 -17.07
C ILE A 45 -12.28 -2.41 -15.97
N ARG A 46 -12.44 -3.66 -15.52
CA ARG A 46 -13.26 -3.98 -14.35
C ARG A 46 -12.48 -3.71 -13.09
N MET A 47 -13.12 -3.04 -12.14
CA MET A 47 -12.48 -2.58 -10.93
C MET A 47 -13.46 -2.50 -9.77
N HIS A 48 -12.91 -2.69 -8.57
CA HIS A 48 -13.66 -2.69 -7.33
C HIS A 48 -12.90 -1.88 -6.28
N ALA A 49 -13.59 -1.05 -5.51
CA ALA A 49 -12.97 -0.27 -4.46
C ALA A 49 -13.88 -0.13 -3.24
N GLY A 50 -13.30 -0.05 -2.06
CA GLY A 50 -14.05 0.22 -0.84
C GLY A 50 -13.27 -0.08 0.44
N LEU A 51 -13.99 -0.05 1.56
CA LEU A 51 -13.45 -0.21 2.90
C LEU A 51 -13.82 -1.57 3.49
N LEU A 52 -12.85 -2.27 4.06
CA LEU A 52 -13.06 -3.50 4.81
C LEU A 52 -12.62 -3.33 6.28
N PRO A 53 -13.49 -3.61 7.26
CA PRO A 53 -13.23 -3.32 8.67
C PRO A 53 -12.25 -4.30 9.31
N VAL A 54 -11.05 -3.85 9.67
CA VAL A 54 -10.00 -4.69 10.30
C VAL A 54 -9.92 -4.55 11.81
N ASN A 55 -10.44 -3.45 12.35
CA ASN A 55 -10.54 -3.16 13.78
C ASN A 55 -11.89 -2.50 14.10
N PRO A 56 -13.00 -3.27 14.15
CA PRO A 56 -14.34 -2.72 14.34
C PRO A 56 -14.53 -1.93 15.64
N GLN A 57 -13.77 -2.26 16.69
CA GLN A 57 -13.84 -1.61 18.00
C GLN A 57 -13.44 -0.14 17.94
N HIS A 58 -12.57 0.22 16.99
CA HIS A 58 -12.03 1.56 16.80
C HIS A 58 -12.33 2.13 15.41
N HIS A 59 -13.41 1.65 14.78
CA HIS A 59 -13.82 2.04 13.41
C HIS A 59 -12.70 1.91 12.36
N GLY A 60 -11.77 0.98 12.59
CA GLY A 60 -10.61 0.74 11.76
C GLY A 60 -10.95 -0.06 10.51
N SER A 61 -10.73 0.53 9.33
CA SER A 61 -10.96 -0.13 8.04
C SER A 61 -9.83 0.15 7.07
N LEU A 62 -9.45 -0.83 6.25
CA LEU A 62 -8.50 -0.63 5.16
C LEU A 62 -9.24 -0.40 3.85
N PHE A 63 -8.83 0.64 3.12
CA PHE A 63 -9.29 0.91 1.78
C PHE A 63 -8.50 0.07 0.77
N PHE A 64 -9.22 -0.47 -0.22
CA PHE A 64 -8.61 -1.16 -1.35
C PHE A 64 -9.13 -0.62 -2.67
N TRP A 65 -8.29 -0.77 -3.70
CA TRP A 65 -8.69 -0.62 -5.09
C TRP A 65 -8.11 -1.78 -5.91
N HIS A 66 -9.00 -2.64 -6.39
CA HIS A 66 -8.72 -3.81 -7.20
C HIS A 66 -8.99 -3.52 -8.68
N PHE A 67 -8.04 -3.85 -9.54
CA PHE A 67 -8.18 -3.85 -10.99
C PHE A 67 -7.96 -5.25 -11.54
N GLU A 68 -8.90 -5.72 -12.35
CA GLU A 68 -8.77 -6.99 -13.04
C GLU A 68 -7.77 -6.90 -14.19
N LYS A 69 -7.10 -8.02 -14.47
CA LYS A 69 -6.17 -8.09 -15.60
C LYS A 69 -6.85 -7.81 -16.95
N LYS A 70 -6.14 -7.16 -17.87
CA LYS A 70 -6.65 -6.87 -19.23
C LYS A 70 -6.57 -8.09 -20.14
N TYR A 71 -5.42 -8.76 -20.20
CA TYR A 71 -5.21 -9.87 -21.12
C TYR A 71 -5.48 -11.23 -20.47
N PRO A 72 -6.05 -12.19 -21.23
CA PRO A 72 -6.20 -13.56 -20.77
C PRO A 72 -4.82 -14.18 -20.50
N SER A 73 -4.77 -15.06 -19.51
CA SER A 73 -3.56 -15.78 -19.09
C SER A 73 -4.02 -17.09 -18.46
N ASP A 74 -3.35 -18.18 -18.82
CA ASP A 74 -3.62 -19.54 -18.33
C ASP A 74 -3.40 -19.66 -16.83
N LYS A 75 -2.62 -18.75 -16.25
CA LYS A 75 -2.39 -18.66 -14.81
C LYS A 75 -2.89 -17.31 -14.30
N LEU A 76 -3.77 -17.35 -13.29
CA LEU A 76 -4.22 -16.17 -12.59
C LEU A 76 -3.16 -15.73 -11.58
N ARG A 77 -2.86 -14.44 -11.57
CA ARG A 77 -1.87 -13.83 -10.68
C ARG A 77 -2.48 -12.57 -10.10
N THR A 78 -2.35 -12.40 -8.78
CA THR A 78 -2.68 -11.14 -8.12
C THR A 78 -1.41 -10.56 -7.51
N VAL A 79 -1.11 -9.32 -7.87
CA VAL A 79 -0.10 -8.52 -7.18
C VAL A 79 -0.82 -7.62 -6.20
N ILE A 80 -0.50 -7.78 -4.92
CA ILE A 80 -0.93 -6.87 -3.87
C ILE A 80 0.17 -5.82 -3.71
N TRP A 81 -0.14 -4.57 -4.02
CA TRP A 81 0.81 -3.45 -4.04
C TRP A 81 0.68 -2.59 -2.79
N LEU A 82 1.83 -2.29 -2.17
CA LEU A 82 1.95 -1.46 -0.98
C LEU A 82 2.98 -0.34 -1.20
N ASN A 83 2.56 0.92 -1.11
CA ASN A 83 3.52 2.02 -0.97
C ASN A 83 4.04 2.11 0.48
N GLY A 84 5.12 2.88 0.68
CA GLY A 84 5.84 3.00 1.94
C GLY A 84 5.41 4.20 2.80
N GLY A 85 6.36 5.11 3.06
CA GLY A 85 6.18 6.26 3.95
C GLY A 85 7.03 6.13 5.22
N PRO A 86 6.53 5.54 6.33
CA PRO A 86 5.24 4.85 6.52
C PRO A 86 4.01 5.76 6.41
N GLY A 87 2.84 5.19 6.07
CA GLY A 87 1.57 5.93 6.01
C GLY A 87 1.26 6.63 4.68
N CYS A 88 2.04 6.35 3.63
CA CYS A 88 1.71 6.79 2.28
C CYS A 88 0.72 5.83 1.62
N SER A 89 -0.30 6.38 0.99
CA SER A 89 -1.33 5.66 0.27
C SER A 89 -0.75 4.88 -0.91
N SER A 90 -1.27 3.67 -1.10
CA SER A 90 -0.95 2.82 -2.25
C SER A 90 -1.60 3.33 -3.55
N LEU A 91 -2.40 4.39 -3.48
CA LEU A 91 -2.90 5.07 -4.67
C LEU A 91 -1.83 5.85 -5.43
N ILE A 92 -0.69 6.13 -4.80
CA ILE A 92 0.52 6.58 -5.51
C ILE A 92 0.89 5.52 -6.57
N GLY A 93 1.00 4.25 -6.15
CA GLY A 93 1.24 3.13 -7.04
C GLY A 93 0.20 2.99 -8.14
N ALA A 94 -1.08 3.19 -7.79
CA ALA A 94 -2.19 3.08 -8.73
C ALA A 94 -2.16 4.18 -9.81
N LEU A 95 -1.97 5.44 -9.41
CA LEU A 95 -2.19 6.60 -10.27
C LEU A 95 -0.90 7.14 -10.90
N VAL A 96 0.27 6.84 -10.34
CA VAL A 96 1.55 7.41 -10.76
C VAL A 96 2.56 6.35 -11.22
N GLU A 97 2.50 5.12 -10.71
CA GLU A 97 3.59 4.14 -10.91
C GLU A 97 3.27 2.94 -11.80
N ILE A 98 2.40 2.02 -11.36
CA ILE A 98 2.16 0.73 -12.03
C ILE A 98 0.70 0.49 -12.39
N GLY A 99 -0.23 1.27 -11.85
CA GLY A 99 -1.66 1.08 -12.09
C GLY A 99 -2.15 1.53 -13.46
N PRO A 100 -3.43 1.24 -13.77
CA PRO A 100 -3.99 1.28 -15.12
C PRO A 100 -4.21 2.67 -15.69
N PHE A 101 -4.19 3.71 -14.86
CA PHE A 101 -4.58 5.05 -15.27
C PHE A 101 -3.53 6.09 -14.94
N ARG A 102 -3.40 7.11 -15.79
CA ARG A 102 -2.50 8.26 -15.59
C ARG A 102 -3.24 9.56 -15.85
N PHE A 103 -2.87 10.59 -15.11
CA PHE A 103 -3.25 11.95 -15.46
C PHE A 103 -2.46 12.38 -16.69
N GLN A 104 -3.16 12.70 -17.77
CA GLN A 104 -2.56 13.39 -18.93
C GLN A 104 -2.38 14.88 -18.61
N ASP A 105 -3.34 15.44 -17.88
CA ASP A 105 -3.37 16.80 -17.34
C ASP A 105 -4.26 16.84 -16.08
N GLU A 106 -4.47 18.03 -15.51
CA GLU A 106 -5.26 18.23 -14.29
C GLU A 106 -6.73 17.79 -14.40
N ASN A 107 -7.27 17.66 -15.62
CA ASN A 107 -8.70 17.41 -15.86
C ASN A 107 -8.96 16.11 -16.64
N THR A 108 -7.91 15.42 -17.08
CA THR A 108 -8.03 14.27 -17.98
C THR A 108 -7.17 13.10 -17.51
N MET A 109 -7.82 11.97 -17.32
CA MET A 109 -7.19 10.68 -17.05
C MET A 109 -7.26 9.79 -18.29
N ILE A 110 -6.18 9.06 -18.55
CA ILE A 110 -6.03 8.14 -19.69
C ILE A 110 -5.57 6.76 -19.21
N GLU A 111 -5.78 5.72 -20.02
CA GLU A 111 -5.18 4.40 -19.75
C GLU A 111 -3.64 4.48 -19.86
N ASN A 112 -2.98 3.66 -19.05
CA ASN A 112 -1.53 3.50 -19.01
C ASN A 112 -1.11 2.21 -19.72
N ASP A 113 -0.51 2.36 -20.90
CA ASP A 113 0.01 1.25 -21.71
C ASP A 113 1.18 0.50 -21.04
N GLY A 114 1.83 1.09 -20.03
CA GLY A 114 2.90 0.46 -19.25
C GLY A 114 2.42 -0.24 -17.97
N SER A 115 1.11 -0.32 -17.74
CA SER A 115 0.59 -0.82 -16.48
C SER A 115 0.75 -2.33 -16.30
N TRP A 116 0.97 -2.75 -15.06
CA TRP A 116 1.09 -4.17 -14.72
C TRP A 116 -0.25 -4.92 -14.84
N HIS A 117 -1.39 -4.21 -14.82
CA HIS A 117 -2.72 -4.82 -14.99
C HIS A 117 -2.88 -5.49 -16.36
N LEU A 118 -2.01 -5.21 -17.32
CA LEU A 118 -2.04 -5.89 -18.61
C LEU A 118 -1.94 -7.42 -18.45
N TYR A 119 -1.23 -7.92 -17.43
CA TYR A 119 -0.96 -9.35 -17.26
C TYR A 119 -1.30 -9.92 -15.87
N THR A 120 -1.61 -9.09 -14.89
CA THR A 120 -1.94 -9.51 -13.51
C THR A 120 -3.12 -8.74 -12.96
N ASN A 121 -3.87 -9.31 -12.02
CA ASN A 121 -4.77 -8.51 -11.20
C ASN A 121 -3.92 -7.62 -10.27
N LEU A 122 -4.31 -6.36 -10.08
CA LEU A 122 -3.62 -5.44 -9.17
C LEU A 122 -4.54 -5.07 -8.02
N LEU A 123 -4.09 -5.32 -6.79
CA LEU A 123 -4.79 -4.93 -5.57
C LEU A 123 -3.95 -3.91 -4.81
N PHE A 124 -4.33 -2.63 -4.88
CA PHE A 124 -3.73 -1.57 -4.09
C PHE A 124 -4.44 -1.49 -2.74
N VAL A 125 -3.68 -1.44 -1.65
CA VAL A 125 -4.25 -1.38 -0.29
C VAL A 125 -3.61 -0.23 0.47
N ASP A 126 -4.43 0.69 0.96
CA ASP A 126 -3.98 1.73 1.87
C ASP A 126 -3.81 1.13 3.26
N GLN A 127 -2.57 0.97 3.71
CA GLN A 127 -2.25 0.41 5.02
C GLN A 127 -1.01 1.11 5.59
N PRO A 128 -0.89 1.23 6.92
CA PRO A 128 -1.81 0.76 7.97
C PRO A 128 -3.12 1.57 8.05
N VAL A 129 -4.02 1.22 8.97
CA VAL A 129 -5.24 2.01 9.25
C VAL A 129 -4.90 3.49 9.46
N GLY A 130 -5.75 4.38 8.93
CA GLY A 130 -5.50 5.83 8.87
C GLY A 130 -4.69 6.32 7.66
N THR A 131 -4.13 5.42 6.85
CA THR A 131 -3.44 5.78 5.60
C THR A 131 -4.45 6.12 4.50
N GLY A 132 -4.27 7.23 3.78
CA GLY A 132 -5.09 7.54 2.59
C GLY A 132 -6.59 7.55 2.88
N PHE A 133 -7.34 6.65 2.24
CA PHE A 133 -8.79 6.50 2.50
C PHE A 133 -9.13 5.53 3.64
N SER A 134 -8.15 4.81 4.19
CA SER A 134 -8.34 3.92 5.34
C SER A 134 -8.68 4.70 6.60
N THR A 135 -9.57 4.15 7.43
CA THR A 135 -10.13 4.84 8.59
C THR A 135 -9.64 4.23 9.90
N ILE A 136 -9.63 5.04 10.96
CA ILE A 136 -9.43 4.63 12.36
C ILE A 136 -9.90 5.77 13.27
N ASP A 137 -10.28 5.46 14.51
CA ASP A 137 -10.42 6.46 15.55
C ASP A 137 -9.08 7.15 15.83
N THR A 138 -9.09 8.46 16.07
CA THR A 138 -7.89 9.32 16.10
C THR A 138 -6.89 9.00 17.22
N ASP A 139 -7.31 8.24 18.23
CA ASP A 139 -6.47 7.82 19.36
C ASP A 139 -5.99 6.36 19.23
N SER A 140 -6.26 5.73 18.08
CA SER A 140 -6.14 4.28 17.89
C SER A 140 -5.19 3.90 16.74
N PHE A 141 -4.27 4.81 16.37
CA PHE A 141 -3.19 4.52 15.43
C PHE A 141 -2.27 3.42 15.97
N ILE A 142 -1.78 2.58 15.07
CA ILE A 142 -0.88 1.48 15.40
C ILE A 142 0.58 1.88 15.25
N HIS A 143 1.45 1.28 16.06
CA HIS A 143 2.88 1.61 16.10
C HIS A 143 3.80 0.40 15.92
N GLU A 144 3.25 -0.82 15.90
CA GLU A 144 4.01 -2.07 15.82
C GLU A 144 3.73 -2.83 14.51
N LEU A 145 4.79 -3.35 13.88
CA LEU A 145 4.69 -4.05 12.59
C LEU A 145 3.92 -5.38 12.68
N ASP A 146 4.01 -6.09 13.80
CA ASP A 146 3.24 -7.32 14.01
C ASP A 146 1.74 -7.03 14.13
N GLU A 147 1.36 -5.93 14.78
CA GLU A 147 -0.04 -5.49 14.84
C GLU A 147 -0.56 -5.09 13.45
N MET A 148 0.24 -4.33 12.69
CA MET A 148 -0.05 -3.98 11.30
C MET A 148 -0.27 -5.23 10.44
N ALA A 149 0.62 -6.21 10.53
CA ALA A 149 0.51 -7.45 9.75
C ALA A 149 -0.76 -8.24 10.11
N ASN A 150 -1.12 -8.30 11.39
CA ASN A 150 -2.35 -8.94 11.84
C ASN A 150 -3.62 -8.23 11.30
N GLN A 151 -3.64 -6.89 11.30
CA GLN A 151 -4.73 -6.15 10.67
C GLN A 151 -4.79 -6.40 9.16
N PHE A 152 -3.64 -6.52 8.50
CA PHE A 152 -3.59 -6.85 7.07
C PHE A 152 -4.12 -8.26 6.79
N LEU A 153 -3.84 -9.25 7.65
CA LEU A 153 -4.43 -10.59 7.53
C LEU A 153 -5.94 -10.57 7.72
N SER A 154 -6.45 -9.78 8.69
CA SER A 154 -7.88 -9.55 8.88
C SER A 154 -8.54 -8.95 7.64
N PHE A 155 -7.83 -8.03 6.95
CA PHE A 155 -8.27 -7.51 5.65
C PHE A 155 -8.33 -8.62 4.60
N LEU A 156 -7.29 -9.45 4.46
CA LEU A 156 -7.26 -10.54 3.49
C LEU A 156 -8.38 -11.55 3.72
N ASP A 157 -8.65 -11.92 4.98
CA ASP A 157 -9.73 -12.84 5.33
C ASP A 157 -11.12 -12.31 4.94
N GLN A 158 -11.32 -11.00 5.02
CA GLN A 158 -12.55 -10.36 4.57
C GLN A 158 -12.61 -10.24 3.06
N TYR A 159 -11.49 -9.84 2.45
CA TYR A 159 -11.37 -9.70 1.01
C TYR A 159 -11.67 -11.03 0.31
N ILE A 160 -11.14 -12.16 0.80
CA ILE A 160 -11.39 -13.50 0.25
C ILE A 160 -12.86 -13.91 0.35
N LYS A 161 -13.61 -13.45 1.37
CA LYS A 161 -15.05 -13.73 1.46
C LYS A 161 -15.85 -13.05 0.35
N ILE A 162 -15.35 -11.93 -0.16
CA ILE A 162 -15.98 -11.13 -1.21
C ILE A 162 -15.45 -11.52 -2.60
N PHE A 163 -14.15 -11.80 -2.70
CA PHE A 163 -13.39 -12.15 -3.91
C PHE A 163 -12.69 -13.51 -3.73
N PRO A 164 -13.45 -14.62 -3.66
CA PRO A 164 -12.92 -15.95 -3.37
C PRO A 164 -11.94 -16.47 -4.43
N GLU A 165 -11.97 -15.93 -5.65
CA GLU A 165 -11.04 -16.24 -6.72
C GLU A 165 -9.57 -15.96 -6.35
N LEU A 166 -9.31 -15.10 -5.35
CA LEU A 166 -7.97 -14.85 -4.87
C LEU A 166 -7.28 -16.13 -4.37
N LEU A 167 -8.04 -17.11 -3.86
CA LEU A 167 -7.51 -18.41 -3.40
C LEU A 167 -6.95 -19.26 -4.54
N GLU A 168 -7.43 -19.07 -5.75
CA GLU A 168 -6.98 -19.82 -6.94
C GLU A 168 -5.79 -19.13 -7.64
N ASN A 169 -5.47 -17.89 -7.23
CA ASN A 169 -4.42 -17.10 -7.85
C ASN A 169 -3.06 -17.38 -7.23
N ASP A 170 -2.00 -17.28 -8.04
CA ASP A 170 -0.67 -17.04 -7.48
C ASP A 170 -0.63 -15.60 -6.92
N VAL A 171 -0.38 -15.47 -5.62
CA VAL A 171 -0.32 -14.16 -4.95
C VAL A 171 1.12 -13.69 -4.80
N TYR A 172 1.37 -12.44 -5.15
CA TYR A 172 2.65 -11.76 -4.97
C TYR A 172 2.42 -10.53 -4.10
N LEU A 173 3.28 -10.32 -3.10
CA LEU A 173 3.34 -9.07 -2.36
C LEU A 173 4.41 -8.19 -3.01
N ALA A 174 4.01 -7.02 -3.49
CA ALA A 174 4.91 -6.07 -4.13
C ALA A 174 4.78 -4.69 -3.49
N GLY A 175 5.84 -3.89 -3.56
CA GLY A 175 5.78 -2.54 -3.02
C GLY A 175 7.13 -1.86 -2.97
N GLU A 176 7.14 -0.65 -2.42
CA GLU A 176 8.32 0.19 -2.41
C GLU A 176 8.60 0.90 -1.07
N SER A 177 9.83 1.39 -0.91
CA SER A 177 10.23 2.22 0.22
C SER A 177 10.01 1.50 1.57
N TYR A 178 9.22 2.06 2.49
CA TYR A 178 8.90 1.44 3.78
C TYR A 178 8.12 0.11 3.64
N ALA A 179 7.56 -0.21 2.47
CA ALA A 179 7.02 -1.55 2.21
C ALA A 179 8.08 -2.66 2.29
N GLY A 180 9.37 -2.31 2.27
CA GLY A 180 10.46 -3.22 2.64
C GLY A 180 10.37 -3.76 4.07
N GLN A 181 9.62 -3.10 4.96
CA GLN A 181 9.25 -3.64 6.28
C GLN A 181 7.87 -4.30 6.26
N TYR A 182 6.88 -3.70 5.59
CA TYR A 182 5.51 -4.24 5.56
C TYR A 182 5.45 -5.64 4.95
N ILE A 183 6.05 -5.81 3.77
CA ILE A 183 5.94 -7.03 2.97
C ILE A 183 6.50 -8.25 3.71
N PRO A 184 7.72 -8.23 4.29
CA PRO A 184 8.22 -9.37 5.07
C PRO A 184 7.36 -9.73 6.27
N TYR A 185 6.81 -8.74 7.00
CA TYR A 185 5.95 -8.99 8.16
C TYR A 185 4.60 -9.59 7.76
N ILE A 186 3.97 -9.08 6.69
CA ILE A 186 2.74 -9.65 6.14
C ILE A 186 3.00 -11.08 5.61
N ALA A 187 4.10 -11.28 4.88
CA ALA A 187 4.46 -12.60 4.35
C ALA A 187 4.68 -13.62 5.49
N LYS A 188 5.41 -13.22 6.54
CA LYS A 188 5.61 -14.04 7.73
C LYS A 188 4.28 -14.43 8.36
N ALA A 189 3.38 -13.45 8.57
CA ALA A 189 2.08 -13.71 9.16
C ALA A 189 1.21 -14.66 8.31
N ILE A 190 1.20 -14.50 6.98
CA ILE A 190 0.52 -15.43 6.04
C ILE A 190 1.03 -16.87 6.22
N LEU A 191 2.35 -17.05 6.30
CA LEU A 191 2.99 -18.36 6.42
C LEU A 191 2.77 -19.00 7.80
N GLU A 192 2.86 -18.22 8.88
CA GLU A 192 2.71 -18.72 10.25
C GLU A 192 1.26 -19.07 10.58
N GLN A 193 0.30 -18.25 10.14
CA GLN A 193 -1.13 -18.44 10.40
C GLN A 193 -1.79 -19.40 9.41
N ARG A 194 -1.00 -19.99 8.49
CA ARG A 194 -1.46 -20.95 7.46
C ARG A 194 -2.65 -20.42 6.67
N SER A 195 -2.57 -19.17 6.23
CA SER A 195 -3.57 -18.61 5.32
C SER A 195 -3.70 -19.51 4.09
N ALA A 196 -4.92 -19.63 3.56
CA ALA A 196 -5.19 -20.42 2.36
C ALA A 196 -4.61 -19.77 1.08
N LEU A 197 -4.07 -18.56 1.18
CA LEU A 197 -3.45 -17.85 0.06
C LEU A 197 -2.17 -18.53 -0.42
N LYS A 198 -2.06 -18.71 -1.74
CA LYS A 198 -0.86 -19.22 -2.39
C LYS A 198 0.16 -18.11 -2.64
N LEU A 199 0.88 -17.72 -1.58
CA LEU A 199 1.97 -16.74 -1.67
C LEU A 199 3.14 -17.31 -2.48
N CYS A 200 3.39 -16.75 -3.67
CA CYS A 200 4.37 -17.24 -4.64
C CYS A 200 5.67 -16.40 -4.71
N GLY A 201 5.64 -15.15 -4.24
CA GLY A 201 6.83 -14.31 -4.27
C GLY A 201 6.64 -12.93 -3.65
N LEU A 202 7.77 -12.29 -3.39
CA LEU A 202 7.87 -10.93 -2.86
C LEU A 202 8.67 -10.07 -3.84
N LEU A 203 8.25 -8.83 -4.09
CA LEU A 203 8.97 -7.85 -4.89
C LEU A 203 9.08 -6.53 -4.13
N ILE A 204 10.30 -6.08 -3.83
CA ILE A 204 10.52 -4.89 -3.00
C ILE A 204 11.40 -3.91 -3.76
N GLY A 205 10.80 -2.82 -4.26
CA GLY A 205 11.49 -1.73 -4.94
C GLY A 205 12.08 -0.73 -3.95
N ASN A 206 13.38 -0.45 -4.05
CA ASN A 206 14.07 0.56 -3.22
C ASN A 206 13.73 0.47 -1.71
N GLY A 207 13.58 -0.77 -1.21
CA GLY A 207 13.00 -1.04 0.10
C GLY A 207 13.91 -0.64 1.26
N ARG A 208 13.29 -0.16 2.34
CA ARG A 208 13.93 -0.10 3.65
C ARG A 208 13.86 -1.50 4.26
N ILE A 209 14.94 -2.28 4.15
CA ILE A 209 15.00 -3.68 4.60
C ILE A 209 15.93 -3.83 5.81
N ASP A 210 17.20 -3.49 5.63
CA ASP A 210 18.21 -3.50 6.69
C ASP A 210 18.74 -2.09 6.94
N PRO A 211 18.41 -1.46 8.10
CA PRO A 211 18.89 -0.11 8.40
C PRO A 211 20.42 -0.04 8.46
N VAL A 212 21.10 -1.06 8.99
CA VAL A 212 22.56 -1.02 9.18
C VAL A 212 23.27 -0.96 7.83
N THR A 213 23.00 -1.89 6.92
CA THR A 213 23.61 -1.88 5.58
C THR A 213 23.21 -0.65 4.79
N LYS A 214 21.94 -0.21 4.90
CA LYS A 214 21.46 0.98 4.20
C LYS A 214 22.27 2.22 4.57
N TYR A 215 22.40 2.53 5.86
CA TYR A 215 23.09 3.75 6.28
C TYR A 215 24.59 3.72 6.00
N LYS A 216 25.22 2.53 6.11
CA LYS A 216 26.62 2.32 5.71
C LYS A 216 26.85 2.57 4.21
N SER A 217 25.84 2.36 3.36
CA SER A 217 25.97 2.53 1.92
C SER A 217 25.94 3.99 1.45
N TYR A 218 25.41 4.92 2.27
CA TYR A 218 25.21 6.31 1.86
C TYR A 218 26.51 7.05 1.53
N LEU A 219 27.54 6.93 2.38
CA LEU A 219 28.80 7.63 2.12
C LEU A 219 29.53 7.09 0.87
N PRO A 220 29.72 5.77 0.70
CA PRO A 220 30.27 5.22 -0.54
C PRO A 220 29.45 5.62 -1.78
N PHE A 221 28.12 5.63 -1.70
CA PHE A 221 27.26 6.09 -2.78
C PHE A 221 27.49 7.57 -3.09
N ALA A 222 27.57 8.43 -2.07
CA ALA A 222 27.80 9.85 -2.24
C ALA A 222 29.18 10.16 -2.84
N VAL A 223 30.23 9.44 -2.42
CA VAL A 223 31.57 9.58 -3.00
C VAL A 223 31.59 9.09 -4.45
N GLY A 224 31.05 7.90 -4.72
CA GLY A 224 31.00 7.32 -6.06
C GLY A 224 30.21 8.14 -7.08
N ASN A 225 29.25 8.94 -6.62
CA ASN A 225 28.45 9.84 -7.45
C ASN A 225 28.93 11.30 -7.43
N ASN A 226 30.14 11.56 -6.90
CA ASN A 226 30.71 12.89 -6.77
C ASN A 226 29.74 13.86 -6.07
N LEU A 227 29.06 13.43 -5.01
CA LEU A 227 28.26 14.27 -4.12
C LEU A 227 29.05 14.69 -2.87
N VAL A 228 30.07 13.90 -2.53
CA VAL A 228 31.01 14.14 -1.43
C VAL A 228 32.41 13.85 -1.94
N VAL A 229 33.37 14.72 -1.66
CA VAL A 229 34.78 14.51 -2.01
C VAL A 229 35.48 13.75 -0.88
N GLU A 230 36.19 12.68 -1.19
CA GLU A 230 36.93 11.89 -0.22
C GLU A 230 37.97 12.74 0.53
N ASN A 231 38.12 12.51 1.85
CA ASN A 231 39.01 13.27 2.74
C ASN A 231 38.70 14.78 2.87
N SER A 232 37.52 15.23 2.44
CA SER A 232 37.04 16.59 2.73
C SER A 232 36.45 16.70 4.15
N GLU A 233 36.29 17.92 4.65
CA GLU A 233 35.66 18.14 5.98
C GLU A 233 34.26 17.53 6.09
N ILE A 234 33.48 17.52 5.00
CA ILE A 234 32.15 16.92 4.96
C ILE A 234 32.24 15.39 4.96
N TYR A 235 33.23 14.80 4.30
CA TYR A 235 33.49 13.36 4.34
C TYR A 235 33.80 12.89 5.77
N ASP A 236 34.68 13.60 6.48
CA ASP A 236 35.03 13.26 7.87
C ASP A 236 33.83 13.40 8.80
N ARG A 237 33.02 14.44 8.62
CA ARG A 237 31.79 14.66 9.38
C ARG A 237 30.77 13.55 9.18
N ILE A 238 30.55 13.13 7.93
CA ILE A 238 29.65 12.01 7.61
C ILE A 238 30.18 10.71 8.22
N ASN A 239 31.49 10.46 8.20
CA ASN A 239 32.09 9.29 8.85
C ASN A 239 31.88 9.27 10.37
N ILE A 240 31.99 10.42 11.04
CA ILE A 240 31.68 10.53 12.47
C ILE A 240 30.20 10.21 12.70
N GLN A 241 29.30 10.75 11.87
CA GLN A 241 27.86 10.49 11.98
C GLN A 241 27.50 9.02 11.70
N ALA A 242 28.17 8.39 10.74
CA ALA A 242 28.00 6.96 10.45
C ALA A 242 28.37 6.09 11.65
N LYS A 243 29.47 6.40 12.34
CA LYS A 243 29.85 5.69 13.58
C LYS A 243 28.79 5.86 14.68
N GLN A 244 28.26 7.07 14.87
CA GLN A 244 27.19 7.31 15.84
C GLN A 244 25.92 6.52 15.53
N CYS A 245 25.56 6.43 14.24
CA CYS A 245 24.46 5.60 13.77
C CYS A 245 24.71 4.11 14.06
N GLU A 246 25.91 3.60 13.77
CA GLU A 246 26.28 2.21 14.07
C GLU A 246 26.21 1.91 15.58
N ASP A 247 26.74 2.80 16.41
CA ASP A 247 26.68 2.66 17.87
C ASP A 247 25.24 2.64 18.38
N ALA A 248 24.35 3.47 17.81
CA ALA A 248 22.93 3.48 18.16
C ALA A 248 22.25 2.16 17.78
N LEU A 249 22.41 1.73 16.51
CA LEU A 249 21.81 0.50 16.00
C LEU A 249 22.37 -0.76 16.67
N SER A 250 23.61 -0.74 17.18
CA SER A 250 24.21 -1.87 17.90
C SER A 250 23.53 -2.18 19.24
N LYS A 251 22.89 -1.19 19.87
CA LYS A 251 22.18 -1.36 21.15
C LYS A 251 20.80 -1.96 20.92
N GLN A 252 20.08 -1.42 19.94
CA GLN A 252 18.79 -1.90 19.52
C GLN A 252 18.57 -1.47 18.07
N VAL A 253 18.25 -2.44 17.21
CA VAL A 253 17.96 -2.14 15.81
C VAL A 253 16.54 -1.60 15.72
N HIS A 254 16.44 -0.29 15.50
CA HIS A 254 15.22 0.34 15.07
C HIS A 254 15.27 0.60 13.58
N VAL A 255 14.14 0.39 12.90
CA VAL A 255 14.03 0.72 11.47
C VAL A 255 14.29 2.21 11.27
N SER A 256 13.78 3.04 12.17
CA SER A 256 13.94 4.49 12.23
C SER A 256 14.87 4.88 13.38
N GLU A 257 16.01 5.48 13.06
CA GLU A 257 17.02 5.90 14.04
C GLU A 257 17.50 7.31 13.72
N GLU A 258 17.34 8.24 14.66
CA GLU A 258 17.63 9.67 14.47
C GLU A 258 19.11 9.91 14.19
N ALA A 259 19.99 9.19 14.89
CA ALA A 259 21.43 9.27 14.67
C ALA A 259 21.83 8.91 13.23
N CYS A 260 21.00 8.11 12.55
CA CYS A 260 21.25 7.68 11.19
C CYS A 260 20.69 8.64 10.13
N TYR A 261 19.60 9.35 10.40
CA TYR A 261 19.03 10.31 9.44
C TYR A 261 19.96 11.46 9.11
N ARG A 262 20.74 11.92 10.11
CA ARG A 262 21.72 13.00 9.93
C ARG A 262 22.76 12.72 8.85
N ILE A 263 23.05 11.45 8.53
CA ILE A 263 23.96 11.08 7.44
C ILE A 263 23.43 11.62 6.11
N LEU A 264 22.15 11.37 5.84
CA LEU A 264 21.52 11.79 4.59
C LEU A 264 21.36 13.31 4.55
N ASP A 265 20.99 13.94 5.66
CA ASP A 265 20.84 15.40 5.76
C ASP A 265 22.15 16.11 5.38
N GLN A 266 23.29 15.65 5.91
CA GLN A 266 24.61 16.20 5.57
C GLN A 266 24.95 16.07 4.08
N ILE A 267 24.58 14.95 3.43
CA ILE A 267 24.78 14.75 1.98
C ILE A 267 23.88 15.71 1.17
N ILE A 268 22.62 15.84 1.58
CA ILE A 268 21.64 16.72 0.91
C ILE A 268 22.09 18.18 1.01
N GLU A 269 22.43 18.64 2.21
CA GLU A 269 22.92 20.00 2.47
C GLU A 269 24.16 20.32 1.64
N ASN A 270 25.13 19.39 1.57
CA ASN A 270 26.33 19.58 0.76
C ASN A 270 26.03 19.75 -0.74
N GLY A 271 25.08 18.97 -1.27
CA GLY A 271 24.67 19.09 -2.67
C GLY A 271 23.84 20.34 -2.95
N ALA A 272 23.03 20.80 -2.01
CA ALA A 272 22.27 22.04 -2.14
C ALA A 272 23.18 23.27 -2.24
N MET A 273 24.31 23.26 -1.52
CA MET A 273 25.27 24.38 -1.48
C MET A 273 26.19 24.44 -2.71
N ASN A 274 26.31 23.36 -3.48
CA ASN A 274 27.25 23.24 -4.60
C ASN A 274 26.52 23.08 -5.95
N ASN A 275 26.66 24.06 -6.85
CA ASN A 275 25.91 24.09 -8.12
C ASN A 275 26.14 22.85 -9.03
N HIS A 276 27.36 22.29 -9.05
CA HIS A 276 27.64 21.04 -9.79
C HIS A 276 26.97 19.82 -9.12
N HIS A 277 27.05 19.71 -7.79
CA HIS A 277 26.39 18.64 -7.04
C HIS A 277 24.86 18.75 -7.11
N ARG A 278 24.30 19.95 -7.22
CA ARG A 278 22.87 20.18 -7.44
C ARG A 278 22.40 19.63 -8.79
N GLN A 279 23.22 19.71 -9.84
CA GLN A 279 22.89 19.08 -11.14
C GLN A 279 22.95 17.55 -11.04
N ASN A 280 23.99 16.99 -10.43
CA ASN A 280 24.08 15.55 -10.19
C ASN A 280 22.93 15.03 -9.31
N GLN A 281 22.57 15.75 -8.24
CA GLN A 281 21.40 15.42 -7.42
C GLN A 281 20.09 15.53 -8.20
N LYS A 282 19.95 16.47 -9.14
CA LYS A 282 18.79 16.53 -10.02
C LYS A 282 18.74 15.34 -10.97
N GLU A 283 19.86 14.86 -11.48
CA GLU A 283 19.92 13.69 -12.38
C GLU A 283 19.69 12.37 -11.63
N ILE A 284 20.32 12.18 -10.47
CA ILE A 284 20.07 11.06 -9.54
C ILE A 284 18.62 11.12 -9.04
N GLY A 285 18.15 12.32 -8.72
CA GLY A 285 16.77 12.62 -8.37
C GLY A 285 15.82 12.24 -9.49
N ARG A 286 16.13 12.56 -10.76
CA ARG A 286 15.32 12.19 -11.92
C ARG A 286 15.22 10.67 -12.16
N GLN A 287 16.25 9.93 -11.76
CA GLN A 287 16.28 8.46 -11.78
C GLN A 287 15.57 7.81 -10.58
N SER A 288 15.47 8.53 -9.45
CA SER A 288 14.83 8.06 -8.21
C SER A 288 13.39 8.56 -8.03
N TYR A 289 13.06 9.65 -8.70
CA TYR A 289 11.80 10.37 -8.75
C TYR A 289 11.76 11.05 -10.13
N VAL A 290 10.97 10.51 -11.05
CA VAL A 290 10.64 11.23 -12.28
C VAL A 290 10.20 12.64 -11.87
N SER A 291 10.97 13.64 -12.29
CA SER A 291 10.78 15.04 -11.92
C SER A 291 9.32 15.47 -12.19
N MET A 292 8.51 15.61 -11.14
CA MET A 292 7.11 16.05 -11.24
C MET A 292 6.86 17.22 -10.29
N PRO A 293 7.09 18.46 -10.72
CA PRO A 293 6.81 19.67 -9.93
C PRO A 293 5.33 19.85 -9.55
N ASP A 294 4.40 19.20 -10.25
CA ASP A 294 2.95 19.46 -10.13
C ASP A 294 2.18 18.46 -9.24
N LEU A 295 2.83 17.42 -8.69
CA LEU A 295 2.16 16.45 -7.80
C LEU A 295 2.21 16.82 -6.31
N THR A 296 2.65 18.03 -5.95
CA THR A 296 2.68 18.47 -4.54
C THR A 296 1.31 18.40 -3.84
N CYS A 297 0.20 18.45 -4.58
CA CYS A 297 -1.15 18.21 -4.03
C CYS A 297 -1.44 16.73 -3.80
N VAL A 298 -1.03 15.85 -4.73
CA VAL A 298 -1.25 14.40 -4.63
C VAL A 298 -0.36 13.81 -3.55
N ASP A 299 0.91 14.18 -3.48
CA ASP A 299 1.83 13.72 -2.43
C ASP A 299 1.40 14.21 -1.03
N LYS A 300 0.90 15.45 -0.93
CA LYS A 300 0.35 15.96 0.33
C LYS A 300 -0.97 15.26 0.72
N MET A 301 -1.85 14.93 -0.22
CA MET A 301 -3.08 14.19 0.10
C MET A 301 -2.81 12.72 0.43
N LEU A 302 -1.83 12.10 -0.23
CA LEU A 302 -1.61 10.66 -0.16
C LEU A 302 -0.60 10.24 0.91
N CYS A 303 0.25 11.13 1.42
CA CYS A 303 1.21 10.82 2.48
C CYS A 303 0.96 11.56 3.80
N GLN A 304 -0.27 12.02 4.07
CA GLN A 304 -0.62 12.61 5.37
C GLN A 304 -0.97 11.51 6.38
N ALA A 305 -0.02 11.24 7.28
CA ALA A 305 -0.24 10.66 8.59
C ALA A 305 0.39 11.59 9.64
#